data_AF-A0A2Z5QVF3-F1
#
_entry.id   AF-A0A2Z5QVF3-F1
#
_cell.length_a   1.000
_cell.length_b   1.000
_cell.length_c   1.000
_cell.angle_alpha   90.00
_cell.angle_beta   90.00
_cell.angle_gamma   90.00
#
_symmetry.space_group_name_H-M   'P 1'
#
loop_
_entity.id
_entity.type
_entity.pdbx_description
1 polymer ?
#
loop_
_entity_poly.entity_id
_entity_poly.type
_entity_poly.pdbx_seq_one_letter_code
_entity_poly.pdbx_strand_id
1 'polypeptide(L)' 'MYGVEIDTLDNPGWTVSLTGETDKKSINIFVDRSEDNWLSVKSCDDNFVAYGGINNLEEILAHAVEWINS' A
#
# COMPACT_ATOMS: atom_id res chain seq x y z
N MET A 1 10.27 1.41 -14.98
CA MET A 1 10.98 0.64 -13.92
C MET A 1 9.92 -0.24 -13.30
N TYR A 2 10.17 -1.55 -13.19
CA TYR A 2 9.22 -2.51 -12.62
C TYR A 2 9.79 -2.95 -11.28
N GLY A 3 8.97 -3.01 -10.23
CA GLY A 3 9.50 -3.40 -8.94
C GLY A 3 8.50 -3.29 -7.80
N VAL A 4 8.93 -3.88 -6.69
CA VAL A 4 8.28 -3.78 -5.38
C VAL A 4 9.28 -3.11 -4.45
N GLU A 5 8.85 -2.05 -3.77
CA GLU A 5 9.62 -1.37 -2.74
C GLU A 5 8.86 -1.48 -1.42
N ILE A 6 9.61 -1.86 -0.37
CA ILE A 6 9.12 -1.87 1.01
C ILE A 6 10.13 -1.09 1.82
N ASP A 7 9.68 -0.04 2.49
CA ASP A 7 10.51 0.81 3.32
C ASP A 7 9.81 1.19 4.62
N THR A 8 10.59 1.73 5.56
CA THR A 8 10.09 2.32 6.79
C THR A 8 9.79 3.81 6.61
N LEU A 9 8.86 4.32 7.40
CA LEU A 9 8.58 5.76 7.50
C LEU A 9 9.41 6.40 8.64
N ASP A 10 9.61 7.72 8.57
CA ASP A 10 10.26 8.50 9.66
C ASP A 10 9.46 8.42 10.98
N ASN A 11 8.13 8.26 10.88
CA ASN A 11 7.24 7.82 11.96
C ASN A 11 7.12 6.29 11.88
N PRO A 12 7.33 5.52 12.96
CA PRO A 12 7.28 4.05 12.89
C PRO A 12 6.09 3.53 12.07
N GLY A 13 6.41 2.82 10.99
CA GLY A 13 5.41 2.40 10.02
C GLY A 13 6.05 1.90 8.74
N TRP A 14 5.20 1.60 7.76
CA TRP A 14 5.58 0.96 6.52
C TRP A 14 5.09 1.76 5.32
N THR A 15 5.93 1.79 4.28
CA THR A 15 5.56 2.14 2.92
C THR A 15 5.73 0.93 2.03
N VAL A 16 4.76 0.68 1.17
CA VAL A 16 4.85 -0.31 0.10
C VAL A 16 4.45 0.35 -1.22
N SER A 17 5.31 0.26 -2.23
CA SER A 17 5.02 0.72 -3.58
C SER A 17 5.22 -0.40 -4.60
N LEU A 18 4.34 -0.47 -5.60
CA LEU A 18 4.44 -1.41 -6.71
C LEU A 18 4.21 -0.68 -8.02
N THR A 19 5.12 -0.91 -8.97
CA THR A 19 5.05 -0.33 -10.31
C THR A 19 5.20 -1.41 -11.36
N GLY A 20 4.60 -1.15 -12.52
CA GLY A 20 4.87 -1.95 -13.72
C GLY A 20 3.84 -3.04 -14.02
N GLU A 21 2.72 -3.00 -13.31
CA GLU A 21 1.46 -3.56 -13.79
C GLU A 21 0.72 -2.48 -14.61
N THR A 22 -0.29 -2.86 -15.39
CA THR A 22 -1.20 -1.94 -16.10
C THR A 22 -2.64 -2.45 -16.06
N ASP A 23 -3.60 -1.62 -16.49
CA ASP A 23 -5.03 -1.95 -16.55
C ASP A 23 -5.62 -2.37 -15.19
N LYS A 24 -5.06 -1.87 -14.08
CA LYS A 24 -5.53 -2.18 -12.73
C LYS A 24 -6.64 -1.25 -12.25
N LYS A 25 -7.39 -1.71 -11.25
CA LYS A 25 -8.42 -0.89 -10.60
C LYS A 25 -7.82 0.19 -9.72
N SER A 26 -8.45 1.36 -9.74
CA SER A 26 -8.16 2.43 -8.79
C SER A 26 -8.75 2.11 -7.40
N ILE A 27 -7.90 2.17 -6.38
CA ILE A 27 -8.24 1.97 -4.98
C ILE A 27 -7.95 3.28 -4.25
N ASN A 28 -8.85 3.69 -3.35
CA ASN A 28 -8.62 4.81 -2.45
C ASN A 28 -9.25 4.47 -1.09
N ILE A 29 -8.41 3.99 -0.17
CA ILE A 29 -8.81 3.54 1.16
C ILE A 29 -8.05 4.38 2.19
N PHE A 30 -8.76 4.84 3.20
CA PHE A 30 -8.16 5.46 4.38
C PHE A 30 -8.86 4.93 5.63
N VAL A 31 -8.07 4.39 6.56
CA VAL A 31 -8.54 3.87 7.84
C VAL A 31 -7.62 4.36 8.94
N ASP A 32 -8.19 4.97 9.97
CA ASP A 32 -7.46 5.46 11.14
C ASP A 32 -8.08 4.83 12.40
N ARG A 33 -7.35 3.90 13.03
CA ARG A 33 -7.81 3.17 14.22
C ARG A 33 -7.04 3.61 15.46
N SER A 34 -5.73 3.80 15.34
CA SER A 34 -4.84 4.37 16.35
C SER A 34 -3.49 4.79 15.74
N GLU A 35 -2.61 5.39 16.54
CA GLU A 35 -1.26 5.81 16.14
C GLU A 35 -0.43 4.70 15.47
N ASP A 36 -0.48 3.47 16.02
CA ASP A 36 0.22 2.31 15.48
C ASP A 36 -0.63 1.43 14.54
N ASN A 37 -1.89 1.81 14.30
CA ASN A 37 -2.85 1.05 13.51
C ASN A 37 -3.68 1.95 12.60
N TRP A 38 -3.10 2.28 11.46
CA TRP A 38 -3.72 3.09 10.43
C TRP A 38 -3.25 2.61 9.06
N LEU A 39 -4.03 2.91 8.04
CA LEU A 39 -3.82 2.46 6.68
C LEU A 39 -4.24 3.55 5.69
N SER A 40 -3.42 3.79 4.68
CA SER A 40 -3.74 4.63 3.53
C SER A 40 -3.30 3.90 2.27
N VAL A 41 -4.24 3.52 1.40
CA VAL A 41 -3.97 2.83 0.13
C VAL A 41 -4.46 3.69 -1.02
N LYS A 42 -3.59 3.92 -2.00
CA LYS A 42 -3.92 4.60 -3.25
C LYS A 42 -3.35 3.82 -4.42
N SER A 43 -4.17 3.59 -5.43
CA SER A 43 -3.71 3.03 -6.69
C SER A 43 -4.34 3.71 -7.89
N CYS A 44 -3.63 3.70 -9.01
CA CYS A 44 -4.13 4.00 -10.34
C CYS A 44 -4.00 2.76 -11.25
N ASP A 45 -4.08 2.99 -12.55
CA ASP A 45 -3.99 1.96 -13.58
C ASP A 45 -2.66 1.21 -13.57
N ASP A 46 -1.55 1.88 -13.22
CA ASP A 46 -0.19 1.36 -13.36
C ASP A 46 0.66 1.34 -12.08
N ASN A 47 0.14 1.88 -10.99
CA ASN A 47 0.88 2.07 -9.74
C ASN A 47 0.00 1.84 -8.51
N PHE A 48 0.62 1.25 -7.49
CA PHE A 48 0.05 1.07 -6.15
C PHE A 48 1.00 1.66 -5.13
N VAL A 49 0.46 2.45 -4.19
CA VAL A 49 1.19 2.98 -3.06
C VAL A 49 0.35 2.87 -1.81
N ALA A 50 0.92 2.31 -0.77
CA ALA A 50 0.26 2.16 0.52
C ALA A 50 1.19 2.52 1.68
N TYR A 51 0.57 2.97 2.75
CA TYR A 51 1.20 3.39 3.98
C TYR A 51 0.41 2.82 5.16
N GLY A 52 1.09 2.55 6.26
CA GLY A 52 0.41 2.20 7.50
C GLY A 52 1.32 2.19 8.71
N GLY A 53 0.69 2.07 9.88
CA GLY A 53 1.39 1.96 11.15
C GLY A 53 2.23 0.69 11.26
N ILE A 54 3.00 0.57 12.34
CA ILE A 54 3.94 -0.55 12.56
C ILE A 54 3.29 -1.93 12.45
N ASN A 55 2.00 -2.06 12.73
CA ASN A 55 1.26 -3.33 12.73
C ASN A 55 0.56 -3.62 11.40
N ASN A 56 0.67 -2.75 10.39
CA ASN A 56 -0.17 -2.81 9.17
C ASN A 56 0.55 -3.37 7.94
N LEU A 57 1.81 -3.82 8.01
CA LEU A 57 2.51 -4.35 6.82
C LEU A 57 1.74 -5.50 6.15
N GLU A 58 1.21 -6.43 6.94
CA GLU A 58 0.41 -7.54 6.42
C GLU A 58 -0.85 -7.08 5.71
N GLU A 59 -1.57 -6.12 6.29
CA GLU A 59 -2.79 -5.52 5.72
C GLU A 59 -2.48 -4.78 4.41
N ILE A 60 -1.35 -4.04 4.37
CA ILE A 60 -0.86 -3.39 3.15
C ILE A 60 -0.58 -4.42 2.05
N LEU A 61 0.13 -5.50 2.37
CA LEU A 61 0.46 -6.55 1.40
C LEU A 61 -0.79 -7.27 0.87
N ALA A 62 -1.81 -7.46 1.71
CA ALA A 62 -3.09 -8.02 1.28
C ALA A 62 -3.76 -7.14 0.21
N HIS A 63 -3.77 -5.81 0.40
CA HIS A 63 -4.29 -4.88 -0.60
C HIS A 63 -3.44 -4.82 -1.87
N ALA A 64 -2.11 -4.96 -1.77
CA ALA A 64 -1.24 -5.06 -2.93
C ALA A 64 -1.57 -6.30 -3.77
N VAL A 65 -1.79 -7.46 -3.13
CA VAL A 65 -2.21 -8.70 -3.79
C VAL A 65 -3.59 -8.56 -4.42
N GLU A 66 -4.54 -7.91 -3.74
CA GLU A 66 -5.87 -7.63 -4.29
C GLU A 66 -5.78 -6.76 -5.55
N TRP A 67 -4.95 -5.71 -5.52
CA TRP A 67 -4.70 -4.84 -6.67
C TRP A 67 -4.04 -5.58 -7.85
N ILE A 68 -3.04 -6.44 -7.59
CA ILE A 68 -2.40 -7.26 -8.64
C ILE A 68 -3.44 -8.15 -9.33
N ASN A 69 -4.43 -8.67 -8.60
CA ASN A 69 -5.46 -9.56 -9.13
C ASN A 69 -6.73 -8.84 -9.63
N SER A 70 -6.74 -7.50 -9.65
CA SER A 70 -7.93 -6.69 -9.95
C SER A 70 -8.30 -6.66 -11.43
#